data_AF-A0A1B8SEP7-F1
#
_entry.id   AF-A0A1B8SEP7-F1
#
_cell.length_a   1.000
_cell.length_b   1.000
_cell.length_c   1.000
_cell.angle_alpha   90.00
_cell.angle_beta   90.00
_cell.angle_gamma   90.00
#
_symmetry.space_group_name_H-M   'P 1'
#
loop_
_entity.id
_entity.type
_entity.pdbx_description
1 polymer ?
#
loop_
_entity_poly.entity_id
_entity_poly.type
_entity_poly.pdbx_seq_one_letter_code
_entity_poly.pdbx_strand_id
1 'polypeptide(L)'
;MRPQRTPAWLGIDLVAVVLFCALGRRSHDEGVDLGGLAATAWPFLSGTVLGWVVSRGWRRPTALVPTGLIVWISTVLVGMILRQATSAGVAWTFVVVASTVTAVLLLGWRAAVEFLARRTGTGRG
;
A
#
# COMPACT_ATOMS: atom_id res chain seq x y z
N MET A 1 -2.94 26.91 5.80
CA MET A 1 -2.59 25.82 4.85
C MET A 1 -1.33 25.13 5.38
N ARG A 2 -1.40 23.88 5.87
CA ARG A 2 -0.18 23.10 6.18
C ARG A 2 -0.17 21.81 5.35
N PRO A 3 0.22 21.88 4.07
CA PRO A 3 0.20 20.75 3.13
C PRO A 3 1.45 19.86 3.23
N GLN A 4 2.41 20.17 4.12
CA GLN A 4 3.77 19.61 4.06
C GLN A 4 3.91 18.15 4.52
N ARG A 5 2.96 17.58 5.27
CA ARG A 5 3.07 16.19 5.76
C ARG A 5 2.36 15.17 4.87
N THR A 6 1.47 15.62 4.01
CA THR A 6 0.70 14.77 3.10
C THR A 6 1.57 13.96 2.13
N PRO A 7 2.61 14.53 1.50
CA PRO A 7 3.51 13.78 0.63
C PRO A 7 4.27 12.68 1.39
N ALA A 8 4.63 12.93 2.66
CA ALA A 8 5.36 11.97 3.47
C ALA A 8 4.55 10.69 3.72
N TRP A 9 3.25 10.81 3.99
CA TRP A 9 2.37 9.67 4.22
C TRP A 9 2.14 8.83 2.96
N LEU A 10 1.99 9.48 1.79
CA LEU A 10 1.96 8.76 0.52
C LEU A 10 3.29 8.02 0.30
N GLY A 11 4.42 8.66 0.63
CA GLY A 11 5.74 8.03 0.58
C GLY A 11 5.83 6.73 1.37
N ILE A 12 5.23 6.67 2.57
CA ILE A 12 5.20 5.43 3.37
C ILE A 12 4.47 4.30 2.63
N ASP A 13 3.32 4.59 2.01
CA ASP A 13 2.58 3.58 1.26
C ASP A 13 3.34 3.11 0.01
N LEU A 14 3.97 4.03 -0.71
CA LEU A 14 4.77 3.69 -1.88
C LEU A 14 5.96 2.82 -1.49
N VAL A 15 6.66 3.17 -0.40
CA VAL A 15 7.77 2.36 0.14
C VAL A 15 7.26 0.99 0.59
N ALA A 16 6.13 0.90 1.27
CA ALA A 16 5.51 -0.36 1.67
C ALA A 16 5.22 -1.26 0.45
N VAL A 17 4.68 -0.70 -0.64
CA VAL A 17 4.40 -1.44 -1.87
C VAL A 17 5.69 -1.90 -2.56
N VAL A 18 6.71 -1.05 -2.62
CA VAL A 18 8.02 -1.41 -3.17
C VAL A 18 8.67 -2.53 -2.34
N LEU A 19 8.58 -2.45 -1.01
CA LEU A 19 9.07 -3.50 -0.11
C LEU A 19 8.34 -4.82 -0.33
N PHE A 20 7.01 -4.80 -0.46
CA PHE A 20 6.23 -5.98 -0.83
C PHE A 20 6.74 -6.61 -2.14
N CYS A 21 6.95 -5.80 -3.17
CA CYS A 21 7.42 -6.30 -4.47
C CYS A 21 8.85 -6.85 -4.39
N ALA A 22 9.75 -6.16 -3.70
CA ALA A 22 11.14 -6.60 -3.52
C ALA A 22 11.22 -7.91 -2.73
N LEU A 23 10.46 -8.02 -1.64
CA LEU A 23 10.36 -9.25 -0.83
C LEU A 23 9.74 -10.38 -1.63
N GLY A 24 8.63 -10.14 -2.34
CA GLY A 24 7.98 -11.14 -3.18
C GLY A 24 8.91 -11.70 -4.25
N ARG A 25 9.64 -10.84 -4.97
CA ARG A 25 10.64 -11.26 -5.96
C ARG A 25 11.75 -12.10 -5.34
N ARG A 26 12.32 -11.63 -4.22
CA ARG A 26 13.35 -12.37 -3.49
C ARG A 26 12.86 -13.75 -3.01
N SER A 27 11.59 -13.85 -2.59
CA SER A 27 10.99 -15.12 -2.17
C SER A 27 10.73 -16.10 -3.30
N HIS A 28 10.63 -15.62 -4.54
CA HIS A 28 10.46 -16.45 -5.74
C HIS A 28 11.79 -16.73 -6.46
N ASP A 29 12.94 -16.45 -5.83
CA ASP A 29 14.29 -16.50 -6.43
C ASP A 29 14.42 -15.67 -7.73
N GLU A 30 13.51 -14.74 -7.93
CA GLU A 30 13.59 -13.74 -8.99
C GLU A 30 14.57 -12.67 -8.52
N GLY A 31 15.75 -12.58 -9.15
CA GLY A 31 16.77 -11.59 -8.78
C GLY A 31 16.20 -10.17 -8.65
N VAL A 32 16.70 -9.41 -7.67
CA VAL A 32 16.27 -8.01 -7.43
C VAL A 32 17.07 -7.08 -8.35
N ASP A 33 16.79 -7.17 -9.65
CA ASP A 33 17.20 -6.14 -10.62
C ASP A 33 16.16 -5.00 -10.66
N LEU A 34 16.62 -3.79 -10.98
CA LEU A 34 15.78 -2.59 -11.03
C LEU A 34 14.64 -2.72 -12.04
N GLY A 35 14.89 -3.32 -13.21
CA GLY A 35 13.87 -3.50 -14.25
C GLY A 35 12.78 -4.47 -13.81
N GLY A 36 13.16 -5.60 -13.24
CA GLY A 36 12.22 -6.61 -12.72
C GLY A 36 11.39 -6.10 -11.53
N LEU A 37 12.01 -5.33 -10.63
CA LEU A 37 11.31 -4.68 -9.53
C LEU A 37 10.31 -3.63 -10.03
N ALA A 38 10.72 -2.78 -10.97
CA ALA A 38 9.84 -1.78 -11.57
C ALA A 38 8.64 -2.45 -12.28
N ALA A 39 8.88 -3.49 -13.07
CA ALA A 39 7.86 -4.28 -13.75
C ALA A 39 6.86 -4.93 -12.79
N THR A 40 7.31 -5.32 -11.59
CA THR A 40 6.45 -5.92 -10.56
C THR A 40 5.68 -4.86 -9.76
N ALA A 41 6.30 -3.70 -9.50
CA ALA A 41 5.77 -2.68 -8.60
C ALA A 41 4.79 -1.72 -9.29
N TRP A 42 5.00 -1.34 -10.55
CA TRP A 42 4.17 -0.35 -11.23
C TRP A 42 2.65 -0.63 -11.20
N PRO A 43 2.15 -1.89 -11.29
CA PRO A 43 0.71 -2.18 -11.22
C PRO A 43 0.13 -1.79 -9.86
N PHE A 44 0.82 -2.16 -8.78
CA PHE A 44 0.41 -1.90 -7.40
C PHE A 44 0.59 -0.43 -7.02
N LEU A 45 1.67 0.20 -7.49
CA LEU A 45 1.89 1.64 -7.28
C LEU A 45 0.80 2.46 -7.97
N SER A 46 0.40 2.08 -9.18
CA SER A 46 -0.72 2.70 -9.89
C SER A 46 -2.02 2.60 -9.08
N GLY A 47 -2.32 1.42 -8.53
CA GLY A 47 -3.48 1.23 -7.65
C GLY A 47 -3.42 2.05 -6.36
N THR A 48 -2.23 2.17 -5.78
CA THR A 48 -2.00 2.96 -4.54
C THR A 48 -2.24 4.45 -4.78
N VAL A 49 -1.70 4.98 -5.88
CA VAL A 49 -1.91 6.38 -6.28
C VAL A 49 -3.39 6.62 -6.57
N LEU A 50 -4.04 5.71 -7.31
CA LEU A 50 -5.48 5.82 -7.57
C LEU A 50 -6.30 5.81 -6.28
N GLY A 51 -5.99 4.90 -5.35
CA GLY A 51 -6.68 4.82 -4.07
C GLY A 51 -6.52 6.07 -3.22
N TRP A 52 -5.35 6.72 -3.27
CA TRP A 52 -5.14 8.03 -2.66
C TRP A 52 -6.01 9.12 -3.28
N VAL A 53 -6.14 9.10 -4.62
CA VAL A 53 -7.01 10.02 -5.35
C VAL A 53 -8.48 9.84 -4.98
N VAL A 54 -8.96 8.60 -5.03
CA VAL A 54 -10.36 8.24 -4.74
C VAL A 54 -10.73 8.53 -3.29
N SER A 55 -9.87 8.16 -2.34
CA SER A 55 -10.11 8.42 -0.91
C SER A 55 -9.97 9.89 -0.53
N ARG A 56 -9.45 10.74 -1.44
CA ARG A 56 -8.95 12.08 -1.11
C ARG A 56 -8.02 12.02 0.09
N GLY A 57 -7.05 11.10 0.07
CA GLY A 57 -6.16 10.76 1.19
C GLY A 57 -5.43 11.97 1.76
N TRP A 58 -5.28 13.04 0.98
CA TRP A 58 -4.78 14.33 1.45
C TRP A 58 -5.61 15.02 2.54
N ARG A 59 -6.88 14.66 2.72
CA ARG A 59 -7.73 15.19 3.79
C ARG A 59 -7.55 14.46 5.12
N ARG A 60 -7.33 13.14 5.07
CA ARG A 60 -7.19 12.27 6.26
C ARG A 60 -6.20 11.12 5.97
N PRO A 61 -4.89 11.40 5.87
CA PRO A 61 -3.90 10.44 5.35
C PRO A 61 -3.64 9.26 6.28
N THR A 62 -3.74 9.48 7.60
CA THR A 62 -3.48 8.47 8.64
C THR A 62 -4.72 7.68 9.05
N ALA A 63 -5.90 8.00 8.51
CA ALA A 63 -7.14 7.33 8.89
C ALA A 63 -7.16 5.89 8.34
N LEU A 64 -7.41 4.91 9.23
CA LEU A 64 -7.60 3.52 8.83
C LEU A 64 -8.82 3.39 7.90
N VAL A 65 -9.94 4.01 8.28
CA VAL A 65 -11.19 4.05 7.50
C VAL A 65 -11.63 5.51 7.32
N PRO A 66 -12.01 5.94 6.09
CA PRO A 66 -12.07 5.13 4.86
C PRO A 66 -10.73 5.09 4.08
N THR A 67 -9.76 5.96 4.39
CA THR A 67 -8.55 6.17 3.57
C THR A 67 -7.74 4.90 3.37
N GLY A 68 -7.28 4.26 4.45
CA GLY A 68 -6.46 3.05 4.37
C GLY A 68 -7.16 1.93 3.59
N LEU A 69 -8.45 1.71 3.87
CA LEU A 69 -9.24 0.67 3.23
C LEU A 69 -9.43 0.91 1.72
N ILE A 70 -9.73 2.15 1.30
CA ILE A 70 -9.85 2.49 -0.13
C ILE A 70 -8.49 2.36 -0.83
N VAL A 71 -7.41 2.82 -0.19
CA VAL A 71 -6.06 2.68 -0.75
C VAL A 71 -5.72 1.22 -0.95
N TRP A 72 -5.89 0.39 0.08
CA TRP A 72 -5.61 -1.04 0.02
C TRP A 72 -6.42 -1.76 -1.07
N ILE A 73 -7.75 -1.56 -1.10
CA ILE A 73 -8.61 -2.17 -2.12
C ILE A 73 -8.18 -1.74 -3.52
N SER A 74 -7.88 -0.46 -3.72
CA SER A 74 -7.42 0.05 -5.02
C SER A 74 -6.07 -0.53 -5.42
N THR A 75 -5.12 -0.63 -4.49
CA THR A 75 -3.80 -1.25 -4.71
C THR A 75 -3.93 -2.69 -5.20
N VAL A 76 -4.77 -3.50 -4.54
CA VAL A 76 -4.97 -4.91 -4.93
C VAL A 76 -5.73 -5.00 -6.25
N LEU A 77 -6.89 -4.36 -6.36
CA LEU A 77 -7.75 -4.49 -7.55
C LEU A 77 -7.04 -4.01 -8.82
N VAL A 78 -6.49 -2.80 -8.80
CA VAL A 78 -5.78 -2.24 -9.95
C VAL A 78 -4.49 -3.03 -10.22
N GLY A 79 -3.77 -3.43 -9.17
CA GLY A 79 -2.57 -4.25 -9.32
C GLY A 79 -2.85 -5.57 -10.04
N MET A 80 -3.91 -6.27 -9.69
CA MET A 80 -4.28 -7.54 -10.34
C MET A 80 -4.81 -7.33 -11.75
N ILE A 81 -5.64 -6.30 -11.99
CA ILE A 81 -6.15 -5.97 -13.32
C ILE A 81 -5.00 -5.65 -14.27
N LEU A 82 -4.08 -4.78 -13.85
CA LEU A 82 -2.94 -4.38 -14.69
C LEU A 82 -1.98 -5.55 -14.92
N ARG A 83 -1.72 -6.39 -13.91
CA ARG A 83 -0.91 -7.60 -14.10
C ARG A 83 -1.55 -8.56 -15.10
N GLN A 84 -2.85 -8.78 -14.99
CA GLN A 84 -3.59 -9.62 -15.93
C GLN A 84 -3.53 -9.04 -17.36
N ALA A 85 -3.65 -7.72 -17.50
CA ALA A 85 -3.57 -7.02 -18.79
C ALA A 85 -2.17 -7.08 -19.42
N THR A 86 -1.11 -7.15 -18.62
CA THR A 86 0.27 -7.29 -19.11
C THR A 86 0.76 -8.74 -19.15
N SER A 87 -0.15 -9.71 -19.12
CA SER A 87 0.17 -11.14 -19.11
C SER A 87 1.11 -11.57 -17.97
N ALA A 88 1.18 -10.78 -16.90
CA ALA A 88 1.86 -11.17 -15.68
C ALA A 88 0.93 -12.12 -14.92
N GLY A 89 1.39 -13.34 -14.64
CA GLY A 89 0.56 -14.36 -14.00
C GLY A 89 -0.14 -13.88 -12.73
N VAL A 90 -1.44 -14.17 -12.62
CA VAL A 90 -2.29 -13.92 -11.45
C VAL A 90 -2.82 -15.25 -10.94
N ALA A 91 -2.01 -15.95 -10.14
CA ALA A 91 -2.44 -17.16 -9.45
C ALA A 91 -3.36 -16.80 -8.27
N TRP A 92 -4.32 -17.67 -7.93
CA TRP A 92 -5.21 -17.46 -6.79
C TRP A 92 -4.44 -17.24 -5.48
N THR A 93 -3.39 -18.04 -5.25
CA THR A 93 -2.50 -17.91 -4.09
C THR A 93 -1.78 -16.57 -4.08
N PHE A 94 -1.35 -16.07 -5.23
CA PHE A 94 -0.75 -14.75 -5.36
C PHE A 94 -1.72 -13.65 -4.94
N VAL A 95 -3.00 -13.72 -5.35
CA VAL A 95 -4.02 -12.74 -4.95
C VAL A 95 -4.19 -12.73 -3.43
N VAL A 96 -4.31 -13.89 -2.80
CA VAL A 96 -4.49 -14.01 -1.34
C VAL A 96 -3.28 -13.47 -0.58
N VAL A 97 -2.07 -13.89 -0.96
CA VAL A 97 -0.83 -13.46 -0.31
C VAL A 97 -0.60 -11.97 -0.52
N ALA A 98 -0.72 -11.48 -1.76
CA ALA A 98 -0.56 -10.06 -2.07
C ALA A 98 -1.57 -9.21 -1.30
N SER A 99 -2.85 -9.60 -1.27
CA SER A 99 -3.88 -8.88 -0.52
C SER A 99 -3.57 -8.83 0.97
N THR A 100 -3.15 -9.95 1.55
CA THR A 100 -2.86 -10.04 2.99
C THR A 100 -1.63 -9.23 3.38
N VAL A 101 -0.52 -9.38 2.64
CA VAL A 101 0.73 -8.67 2.92
C VAL A 101 0.55 -7.17 2.72
N THR A 102 -0.09 -6.74 1.62
CA THR A 102 -0.39 -5.32 1.39
C THR A 102 -1.39 -4.77 2.40
N ALA A 103 -2.35 -5.55 2.89
CA ALA A 103 -3.24 -5.14 3.97
C ALA A 103 -2.45 -4.85 5.25
N VAL A 104 -1.58 -5.77 5.66
CA VAL A 104 -0.73 -5.60 6.85
C VAL A 104 0.16 -4.38 6.71
N LEU A 105 0.81 -4.22 5.56
CA LEU A 105 1.72 -3.10 5.35
C LEU A 105 0.98 -1.75 5.31
N LEU A 106 -0.09 -1.60 4.53
CA LEU A 106 -0.79 -0.33 4.34
C LEU A 106 -1.72 0.03 5.50
N LEU A 107 -2.42 -0.95 6.07
CA LEU A 107 -3.35 -0.72 7.19
C LEU A 107 -2.64 -0.79 8.54
N GLY A 108 -1.60 -1.61 8.68
CA GLY A 108 -0.91 -1.84 9.95
C GLY A 108 -0.24 -0.58 10.50
N TRP A 109 0.46 0.20 9.67
CA TRP A 109 1.07 1.45 10.15
C TRP A 109 0.01 2.48 10.55
N ARG A 110 -1.11 2.55 9.82
CA ARG A 110 -2.24 3.43 10.15
C ARG A 110 -2.89 3.03 11.46
N ALA A 111 -3.13 1.73 11.65
CA ALA A 111 -3.64 1.18 12.90
C ALA A 111 -2.71 1.51 14.08
N ALA A 112 -1.40 1.37 13.89
CA ALA A 112 -0.41 1.71 14.90
C ALA A 112 -0.43 3.20 15.27
N VAL A 113 -0.50 4.10 14.27
CA VAL A 113 -0.61 5.55 14.50
C VAL A 113 -1.90 5.89 15.25
N GLU A 114 -3.03 5.33 14.82
CA GLU A 114 -4.33 5.56 15.47
C GLU A 114 -4.35 5.01 16.91
N PHE A 115 -3.77 3.84 17.14
CA PHE A 115 -3.63 3.25 18.46
C PHE A 115 -2.74 4.08 19.39
N LEU A 116 -1.61 4.57 18.88
CA LEU A 116 -0.68 5.39 19.66
C LEU A 116 -1.29 6.76 20.00
N ALA A 117 -2.07 7.34 19.08
CA ALA A 117 -2.83 8.57 19.31
C ALA A 117 -3.92 8.39 20.38
N ARG A 118 -4.59 7.23 20.41
CA ARG A 118 -5.58 6.89 21.46
C ARG A 118 -4.92 6.80 22.84
N ARG A 119 -3.74 6.17 22.94
CA ARG A 119 -3.01 6.02 24.21
C ARG A 119 -2.52 7.35 24.81
N THR A 120 -2.15 8.31 23.97
CA THR A 120 -1.69 9.63 24.45
C THR A 120 -2.83 10.52 24.93
N GLY A 121 -4.08 10.24 24.53
CA GLY A 121 -5.28 10.91 25.05
C GLY A 121 -5.69 10.48 26.46
N THR A 122 -5.32 9.27 26.90
CA THR A 122 -5.74 8.68 28.18
C THR A 122 -4.86 9.10 29.38
N GLY A 123 -3.73 9.80 29.15
CA GLY A 123 -2.78 10.20 30.21
C GLY A 123 -2.95 11.62 30.78
N ARG A 124 -4.09 12.29 30.54
CA ARG A 124 -4.39 13.65 31.04
C ARG A 124 -5.76 13.76 31.73
N GLY A 125 -6.17 12.70 32.45
CA GLY A 125 -7.35 12.71 33.32
C GLY A 125 -6.94 12.92 34.76
#